data_AF-A0A5S9IQV4-F1
#
_entry.id   AF-A0A5S9IQV4-F1
#
_cell.length_a   1.000
_cell.length_b   1.000
_cell.length_c   1.000
_cell.angle_alpha   90.00
_cell.angle_beta   90.00
_cell.angle_gamma   90.00
#
_symmetry.space_group_name_H-M   'P 1'
#
loop_
_entity.id
_entity.type
_entity.pdbx_description
1 polymer ?
#
loop_
_entity_poly.entity_id
_entity_poly.type
_entity_poly.pdbx_seq_one_letter_code
_entity_poly.pdbx_strand_id
1 'polypeptide(L)' 'METFMTQKMSDVTVCFVANNSEVKAQEVEYCISSGFVRISTSDEVQITHISNVVLKTKA' A
#
# COMPACT_ATOMS: atom_id res chain seq x y z
N MET A 1 -23.86 6.09 -9.39
CA MET A 1 -22.65 5.32 -9.68
C MET A 1 -21.60 5.79 -8.70
N GLU A 2 -21.39 5.07 -7.60
CA GLU A 2 -20.35 5.42 -6.63
C GLU A 2 -19.00 5.14 -7.28
N THR A 3 -18.21 6.20 -7.50
CA THR A 3 -16.86 6.04 -8.03
C THR A 3 -15.99 5.55 -6.89
N PHE A 4 -15.67 4.26 -6.88
CA PHE A 4 -14.67 3.73 -5.97
C PHE A 4 -13.32 4.37 -6.32
N MET A 5 -12.88 5.31 -5.49
CA MET A 5 -11.63 6.04 -5.71
C MET A 5 -10.45 5.15 -5.33
N THR A 6 -9.75 4.64 -6.35
CA THR A 6 -8.40 4.09 -6.17
C THR A 6 -7.45 5.25 -5.92
N GLN A 7 -6.74 5.21 -4.80
CA GLN A 7 -5.68 6.15 -4.48
C GLN A 7 -4.34 5.55 -4.86
N LYS A 8 -3.44 6.42 -5.33
CA LYS A 8 -2.09 6.06 -5.76
C LYS A 8 -1.08 7.00 -5.10
N MET A 9 -0.03 6.42 -4.54
CA MET A 9 1.05 7.14 -3.87
C MET A 9 2.40 6.65 -4.37
N SER A 10 3.38 7.53 -4.44
CA SER A 10 4.76 7.21 -4.85
C SER A 10 5.75 7.46 -3.71
N ASP A 11 6.86 6.72 -3.71
CA ASP A 11 7.93 6.84 -2.72
C ASP A 11 7.47 6.71 -1.26
N VAL A 12 6.64 5.70 -0.98
CA VAL A 12 6.04 5.46 0.34
C VAL A 12 6.81 4.36 1.08
N THR A 13 7.01 4.53 2.38
CA THR A 13 7.49 3.43 3.23
C THR A 13 6.28 2.65 3.75
N VAL A 14 6.20 1.37 3.44
CA VAL A 14 5.12 0.48 3.86
C VAL A 14 5.60 -0.37 5.03
N CYS A 15 4.90 -0.33 6.15
CA CYS A 15 5.16 -1.19 7.30
C CYS A 15 4.12 -2.30 7.37
N PHE A 16 4.56 -3.55 7.37
CA PHE A 16 3.71 -4.73 7.51
C PHE A 16 3.47 -5.03 8.99
N VAL A 17 2.20 -5.06 9.39
CA VAL A 17 1.79 -5.19 10.80
C VAL A 17 2.17 -6.55 11.38
N ALA A 18 2.02 -7.62 10.60
CA ALA A 18 2.18 -8.99 11.08
C ALA A 18 3.61 -9.33 11.56
N ASN A 19 4.61 -8.74 10.93
CA ASN A 19 6.04 -9.02 11.17
C ASN A 19 6.85 -7.76 11.50
N ASN A 20 6.19 -6.61 11.63
CA ASN A 20 6.80 -5.30 11.87
C ASN A 20 7.95 -4.99 10.88
N SER A 21 7.84 -5.50 9.64
CA SER A 21 8.85 -5.29 8.61
C SER A 21 8.50 -4.07 7.76
N GLU A 22 9.51 -3.30 7.36
CA GLU A 22 9.33 -2.14 6.50
C GLU A 22 9.93 -2.37 5.12
N VAL A 23 9.23 -1.89 4.09
CA VAL A 23 9.72 -1.87 2.71
C VAL A 23 9.53 -0.49 2.12
N LYS A 24 10.49 -0.08 1.28
CA LYS A 24 10.34 1.11 0.44
C LYS A 24 9.61 0.72 -0.84
N ALA A 25 8.39 1.22 -0.98
CA ALA A 25 7.60 1.04 -2.19
C ALA A 25 7.84 2.22 -3.13
N GLN A 26 8.08 1.92 -4.40
CA GLN A 26 8.11 2.91 -5.47
C GLN A 26 6.70 3.46 -5.69
N GLU A 27 5.70 2.59 -5.57
CA GLU A 27 4.31 2.90 -5.80
C GLU A 27 3.41 2.05 -4.90
N VAL A 28 2.36 2.66 -4.37
CA VAL A 28 1.29 2.00 -3.63
C VAL A 28 -0.05 2.42 -4.23
N GLU A 29 -0.88 1.45 -4.57
CA GLU A 29 -2.25 1.67 -5.03
C GLU A 29 -3.22 0.98 -4.08
N TYR A 30 -4.25 1.67 -3.61
CA TYR A 30 -5.24 1.08 -2.73
C TYR A 30 -6.64 1.60 -3.01
N CYS A 31 -7.64 0.75 -2.74
CA CYS A 31 -9.05 1.12 -2.81
C CYS A 31 -9.73 0.65 -1.53
N ILE A 32 -10.33 1.58 -0.78
CA ILE A 32 -10.93 1.26 0.53
C ILE A 32 -12.08 0.25 0.37
N SER A 33 -12.84 0.33 -0.73
CA SER A 33 -13.95 -0.60 -0.97
C SER A 33 -13.49 -2.02 -1.35
N SER A 34 -12.31 -2.17 -1.95
CA SER A 34 -11.78 -3.51 -2.23
C SER A 34 -11.16 -4.15 -0.98
N GLY A 35 -10.71 -3.33 -0.02
CA GLY A 35 -9.99 -3.80 1.16
C GLY A 35 -8.55 -4.21 0.87
N PHE A 36 -8.06 -4.03 -0.36
CA PHE A 36 -6.71 -4.44 -0.75
C PHE A 36 -5.83 -3.26 -1.13
N VAL A 37 -4.53 -3.47 -0.92
CA VAL A 37 -3.45 -2.60 -1.34
C VAL A 37 -2.49 -3.38 -2.24
N ARG A 38 -2.08 -2.75 -3.33
CA ARG A 38 -1.01 -3.19 -4.23
C ARG A 38 0.23 -2.36 -3.93
N ILE A 39 1.33 -3.04 -3.67
CA ILE A 39 2.61 -2.45 -3.27
C ILE A 39 3.62 -2.86 -4.33
N SER A 40 4.17 -1.88 -5.05
CA SER A 40 5.20 -2.09 -6.06
C SER A 40 6.55 -1.66 -5.48
N THR A 41 7.48 -2.60 -5.39
CA THR A 41 8.88 -2.38 -5.03
C THR A 41 9.76 -2.45 -6.30
N SER A 42 11.07 -2.27 -6.17
CA SER A 42 11.99 -2.42 -7.29
C SER A 42 12.07 -3.85 -7.83
N ASP A 43 11.85 -4.84 -6.96
CA ASP A 43 12.09 -6.25 -7.26
C ASP A 43 10.79 -7.02 -7.52
N GLU A 44 9.70 -6.63 -6.88
CA GLU A 44 8.42 -7.35 -6.94
C GLU A 44 7.18 -6.48 -6.65
N VAL A 45 6.01 -7.04 -6.97
CA VAL A 45 4.70 -6.50 -6.64
C VAL A 45 4.01 -7.41 -5.63
N GLN A 46 3.56 -6.85 -4.52
CA GLN A 46 2.83 -7.57 -3.48
C GLN A 46 1.40 -7.03 -3.34
N ILE A 47 0.43 -7.91 -3.09
CA ILE A 47 -0.95 -7.53 -2.81
C ILE A 47 -1.33 -8.07 -1.44
N THR A 48 -1.86 -7.21 -0.59
CA THR A 48 -2.27 -7.60 0.77
C THR A 48 -3.51 -6.83 1.20
N HIS A 49 -4.16 -7.29 2.27
CA HIS A 49 -5.30 -6.59 2.84
C HIS A 49 -4.85 -5.29 3.52
N ILE A 50 -5.66 -4.24 3.44
CA ILE A 50 -5.33 -2.90 3.95
C ILE A 50 -5.06 -2.91 5.47
N SER A 51 -5.69 -3.83 6.22
CA SER A 51 -5.43 -4.01 7.66
C SER A 51 -4.03 -4.52 7.98
N ASN A 52 -3.31 -5.06 7.00
CA ASN A 52 -1.99 -5.66 7.21
C ASN A 52 -0.86 -4.64 7.07
N VAL A 53 -1.15 -3.41 6.68
CA VAL A 53 -0.12 -2.42 6.40
C VAL A 53 -0.41 -1.05 6.98
N VAL A 54 0.67 -0.31 7.25
CA VAL A 54 0.64 1.12 7.56
C VAL A 54 1.50 1.84 6.52
N LEU A 55 0.92 2.84 5.87
CA LEU A 55 1.61 3.69 4.90
C LEU A 55 2.24 4.89 5.63
N LYS A 56 3.57 4.99 5.60
CA LYS A 56 4.32 6.13 6.14
C LYS A 56 4.71 7.05 4.99
N THR A 57 4.06 8.21 4.92
CA THR A 57 4.45 9.33 4.04
C THR A 57 5.41 10.24 4.79
N LYS A 58 6.40 10.82 4.11
CA LYS A 58 7.17 11.93 4.70
C LYS A 58 6.21 13.09 4.96
N ALA A 59 6.27 13.67 6.16
CA ALA A 59 5.56 14.89 6.53
C ALA A 59 6.19 16.11 5.86
#